data_AF-A0A9D7X6L6-F1
#
_entry.id   AF-A0A9D7X6L6-F1
#
_cell.length_a   1.000
_cell.length_b   1.000
_cell.length_c   1.000
_cell.angle_alpha   90.00
_cell.angle_beta   90.00
_cell.angle_gamma   90.00
#
_symmetry.space_group_name_H-M   'P 1'
#
loop_
_entity.id
_entity.type
_entity.pdbx_description
1 polymer ?
#
loop_
_entity_poly.entity_id
_entity_poly.type
_entity_poly.pdbx_seq_one_letter_code
_entity_poly.pdbx_strand_id
1 'polypeptide(L)'
;MKRQDLFALSLAAAMNIASADSAQAQDGRGFRFWQEKPPVVNSLVLPGSERVGGSLSALTRNGQPVGNALNGKYLLVYFGTPYRLPNCSADLGVINEGLKMLEQRYGREVAARVTPVFIYPPHDPARQPPASNLSGYINAPGSRYVGLTGTREQVMEVARHYRARYMDGDGAQGGTFGNHTRFTYLMAPDGKNLAIFPGDTPYIFIADQLALNLTRDGIIRPQAGNTPGAER
;
A
#
# COMPACT_ATOMS: atom_id res chain seq x y z
N MET A 1 -71.89 -1.98 36.31
CA MET A 1 -72.46 -2.75 37.44
C MET A 1 -71.65 -4.03 37.61
N LYS A 2 -71.50 -4.50 38.84
CA LYS A 2 -70.45 -5.40 39.38
C LYS A 2 -70.49 -6.88 38.93
N ARG A 3 -69.30 -7.50 39.05
CA ARG A 3 -69.01 -8.93 39.35
C ARG A 3 -69.29 -9.91 38.19
N GLN A 4 -68.50 -10.96 37.94
CA GLN A 4 -68.01 -11.98 38.87
C GLN A 4 -66.74 -12.66 38.35
N ASP A 5 -65.91 -13.07 39.31
CA ASP A 5 -64.66 -13.82 39.21
C ASP A 5 -64.81 -15.23 38.59
N LEU A 6 -63.70 -15.87 38.20
CA LEU A 6 -63.15 -17.07 38.87
C LEU A 6 -62.11 -17.79 37.98
N PHE A 7 -60.88 -17.93 38.51
CA PHE A 7 -59.94 -19.06 38.45
C PHE A 7 -59.45 -19.58 37.07
N ALA A 8 -58.19 -19.97 36.83
CA ALA A 8 -56.97 -20.12 37.62
C ALA A 8 -55.82 -20.63 36.71
N LEU A 9 -54.63 -20.75 37.32
CA LEU A 9 -53.42 -21.48 36.88
C LEU A 9 -52.59 -20.83 35.76
N SER A 10 -51.56 -20.06 36.14
CA SER A 10 -50.18 -20.52 36.40
C SER A 10 -49.44 -21.02 35.16
N LEU A 11 -48.40 -20.30 34.74
CA LEU A 11 -47.04 -20.85 34.66
C LEU A 11 -46.01 -19.73 34.49
N ALA A 12 -44.95 -19.83 35.28
CA ALA A 12 -43.77 -18.98 35.25
C ALA A 12 -42.95 -19.20 33.98
N ALA A 13 -42.38 -18.13 33.42
CA ALA A 13 -41.30 -18.20 32.46
C ALA A 13 -40.05 -17.57 33.09
N ALA A 14 -39.09 -18.42 33.47
CA ALA A 14 -37.73 -18.04 33.77
C ALA A 14 -36.79 -18.95 32.96
N MET A 15 -35.87 -18.31 32.24
CA MET A 15 -34.52 -18.74 31.84
C MET A 15 -34.29 -20.22 31.51
N ASN A 16 -33.78 -20.49 30.31
CA ASN A 16 -32.40 -20.97 30.15
C ASN A 16 -32.01 -21.05 28.66
N ILE A 17 -30.89 -20.42 28.33
CA ILE A 17 -30.18 -20.58 27.07
C ILE A 17 -29.02 -21.55 27.34
N ALA A 18 -29.15 -22.76 26.81
CA ALA A 18 -28.13 -23.78 26.54
C ALA A 18 -28.94 -24.94 25.92
N SER A 19 -28.54 -25.68 24.90
CA SER A 19 -27.23 -25.92 24.28
C SER A 19 -27.51 -26.68 22.98
N ALA A 20 -26.47 -26.76 22.15
CA ALA A 20 -26.35 -27.47 20.88
C ALA A 20 -27.28 -28.69 20.67
N ASP A 21 -27.87 -28.75 19.48
CA ASP A 21 -28.17 -30.03 18.84
C ASP A 21 -27.59 -30.02 17.43
N SER A 22 -26.67 -30.95 17.20
CA SER A 22 -25.97 -31.19 15.95
C SER A 22 -26.80 -32.12 15.08
N ALA A 23 -27.42 -31.59 14.02
CA ALA A 23 -28.03 -32.39 12.98
C ALA A 23 -27.26 -32.21 11.67
N GLN A 24 -26.46 -33.22 11.34
CA GLN A 24 -25.88 -33.42 10.02
C GLN A 24 -26.97 -33.66 8.96
N ALA A 25 -26.93 -32.87 7.89
CA ALA A 25 -27.44 -33.22 6.56
C ALA A 25 -26.47 -32.56 5.57
N GLN A 26 -25.48 -33.26 5.02
CA GLN A 26 -25.57 -34.08 3.80
C GLN A 26 -26.30 -33.38 2.64
N ASP A 27 -25.68 -32.32 2.09
CA ASP A 27 -25.58 -32.21 0.64
C ASP A 27 -24.14 -31.84 0.25
N GLY A 28 -23.64 -32.50 -0.80
CA GLY A 28 -22.23 -32.58 -1.15
C GLY A 28 -21.75 -31.49 -2.10
N ARG A 29 -22.10 -30.21 -1.91
CA ARG A 29 -21.54 -29.09 -2.69
C ARG A 29 -21.27 -27.82 -1.88
N GLY A 30 -20.73 -27.98 -0.68
CA GLY A 30 -20.17 -26.87 0.09
C GLY A 30 -18.80 -26.46 -0.40
N PHE A 31 -18.64 -25.20 -0.82
CA PHE A 31 -17.36 -24.56 -1.08
C PHE A 31 -16.42 -24.75 0.13
N ARG A 32 -15.47 -25.66 0.00
CA ARG A 32 -14.34 -25.79 0.94
C ARG A 32 -13.42 -24.61 0.66
N PHE A 33 -13.62 -23.49 1.36
CA PHE A 33 -12.56 -22.50 1.56
C PHE A 33 -11.48 -23.17 2.38
N TRP A 34 -10.58 -23.87 1.69
CA TRP A 34 -9.39 -24.44 2.28
C TRP A 34 -8.61 -23.33 2.98
N GLN A 35 -8.01 -23.70 4.11
CA GLN A 35 -6.84 -23.07 4.74
C GLN A 35 -5.63 -23.10 3.80
N GLU A 36 -5.79 -22.67 2.55
CA GLU A 36 -4.67 -22.32 1.71
C GLU A 36 -4.20 -20.96 2.21
N LYS A 37 -3.00 -20.94 2.80
CA LYS A 37 -2.25 -19.70 2.98
C LYS A 37 -2.34 -18.97 1.65
N PRO A 38 -2.76 -17.67 1.62
CA PRO A 38 -2.84 -16.94 0.37
C PRO A 38 -1.50 -17.15 -0.36
N PRO A 39 -1.51 -17.36 -1.69
CA PRO A 39 -0.27 -17.58 -2.42
C PRO A 39 0.67 -16.46 -1.99
N VAL A 40 1.78 -16.86 -1.36
CA VAL A 40 2.89 -15.95 -1.11
C VAL A 40 3.39 -15.67 -2.51
N VAL A 41 2.81 -14.64 -3.15
CA VAL A 41 3.42 -14.07 -4.33
C VAL A 41 4.70 -13.52 -3.77
N ASN A 42 5.78 -14.29 -3.92
CA ASN A 42 7.12 -13.77 -3.75
C ASN A 42 7.08 -12.43 -4.46
N SER A 43 7.39 -11.36 -3.72
CA SER A 43 7.77 -10.10 -4.35
C SER A 43 8.57 -10.45 -5.59
N LEU A 44 8.27 -9.81 -6.70
CA LEU A 44 9.00 -10.03 -7.93
C LEU A 44 10.40 -9.44 -7.72
N VAL A 45 11.24 -10.11 -6.93
CA VAL A 45 12.68 -9.91 -6.86
C VAL A 45 13.17 -10.58 -8.12
N LEU A 46 12.97 -9.90 -9.23
CA LEU A 46 13.47 -10.34 -10.52
C LEU A 46 15.00 -10.47 -10.38
N PRO A 47 15.61 -11.57 -10.81
CA PRO A 47 17.07 -11.64 -10.92
C PRO A 47 17.58 -10.41 -11.69
N GLY A 48 18.51 -9.64 -11.13
CA GLY A 48 19.01 -8.40 -11.72
C GLY A 48 18.26 -7.12 -11.32
N SER A 49 17.20 -7.22 -10.51
CA SER A 49 16.46 -6.06 -9.99
C SER A 49 17.20 -5.33 -8.86
N GLU A 50 18.25 -5.91 -8.29
CA GLU A 50 19.14 -5.24 -7.34
C GLU A 50 19.88 -4.04 -7.97
N ARG A 51 20.00 -4.02 -9.30
CA ARG A 51 20.57 -2.92 -10.08
C ARG A 51 19.56 -1.82 -10.40
N VAL A 52 18.29 -2.02 -10.06
CA VAL A 52 17.23 -1.02 -10.22
C VAL A 52 17.30 -0.08 -9.02
N GLY A 53 17.31 1.22 -9.29
CA GLY A 53 17.42 2.24 -8.26
C GLY A 53 18.60 3.17 -8.50
N GLY A 54 18.62 4.29 -7.78
CA GLY A 54 19.65 5.30 -7.93
C GLY A 54 19.39 6.50 -7.04
N SER A 55 20.34 7.42 -6.99
CA SER A 55 20.18 8.64 -6.18
C SER A 55 19.01 9.48 -6.68
N LEU A 56 18.21 9.97 -5.74
CA LEU A 56 17.14 10.95 -5.97
C LEU A 56 17.59 12.39 -5.73
N SER A 57 18.88 12.61 -5.43
CA SER A 57 19.43 13.92 -5.04
C SER A 57 19.35 14.99 -6.12
N ALA A 58 19.22 14.59 -7.39
CA ALA A 58 19.04 15.52 -8.52
C ALA A 58 17.63 16.12 -8.56
N LEU A 59 16.68 15.56 -7.81
CA LEU A 59 15.30 16.03 -7.74
C LEU A 59 15.09 16.94 -6.52
N THR A 60 14.06 17.76 -6.62
CA THR A 60 13.69 18.76 -5.62
C THR A 60 12.28 18.52 -5.11
N ARG A 61 12.05 18.91 -3.86
CA ARG A 61 10.73 19.03 -3.25
C ARG A 61 10.39 20.51 -3.18
N ASN A 62 9.37 20.96 -3.90
CA ASN A 62 8.95 22.36 -3.93
C ASN A 62 10.11 23.32 -4.24
N GLY A 63 10.98 22.95 -5.18
CA GLY A 63 12.16 23.73 -5.58
C GLY A 63 13.34 23.67 -4.61
N GLN A 64 13.21 22.96 -3.48
CA GLN A 64 14.30 22.76 -2.53
C GLN A 64 14.94 21.38 -2.71
N PRO A 65 16.28 21.25 -2.61
CA PRO A 65 16.94 19.96 -2.61
C PRO A 65 16.37 19.06 -1.52
N VAL A 66 16.14 17.78 -1.81
CA VAL A 66 15.67 16.83 -0.78
C VAL A 66 16.74 16.54 0.28
N GLY A 67 18.01 16.82 -0.05
CA GLY A 67 19.17 16.60 0.82
C GLY A 67 19.22 15.16 1.33
N ASN A 68 19.49 15.00 2.63
CA ASN A 68 19.56 13.70 3.29
C ASN A 68 18.22 13.22 3.86
N ALA A 69 17.10 13.89 3.55
CA ALA A 69 15.80 13.61 4.18
C ALA A 69 15.26 12.19 3.91
N LEU A 70 15.75 11.56 2.84
CA LEU A 70 15.39 10.20 2.44
C LEU A 70 16.42 9.15 2.88
N ASN A 71 17.58 9.56 3.38
CA ASN A 71 18.66 8.64 3.74
C ASN A 71 18.26 7.79 4.95
N GLY A 72 18.62 6.51 4.93
CA GLY A 72 18.36 5.61 6.05
C GLY A 72 16.88 5.24 6.23
N LYS A 73 16.01 5.56 5.27
CA LYS A 73 14.58 5.24 5.29
C LYS A 73 14.25 4.20 4.24
N TYR A 74 13.24 3.39 4.55
CA TYR A 74 12.60 2.59 3.52
C TYR A 74 11.80 3.51 2.59
N LEU A 75 11.96 3.36 1.28
CA LEU A 75 11.24 4.18 0.31
C LEU A 75 10.29 3.33 -0.51
N LEU A 76 9.05 3.81 -0.70
CA LEU A 76 8.18 3.32 -1.77
C LEU A 76 8.20 4.34 -2.89
N VAL A 77 9.06 4.11 -3.89
CA VAL A 77 9.24 5.03 -5.01
C VAL A 77 8.21 4.69 -6.08
N TYR A 78 7.44 5.69 -6.51
CA TYR A 78 6.48 5.55 -7.59
C TYR A 78 6.66 6.70 -8.59
N PHE A 79 6.79 6.35 -9.86
CA PHE A 79 6.86 7.31 -10.96
C PHE A 79 5.46 7.48 -11.52
N GLY A 80 4.91 8.69 -11.45
CA GLY A 80 3.59 8.95 -11.98
C GLY A 80 3.45 10.32 -12.59
N THR A 81 2.32 10.53 -13.24
CA THR A 81 1.94 11.82 -13.79
C THR A 81 0.75 12.34 -12.99
N PRO A 82 0.82 13.56 -12.44
CA PRO A 82 -0.34 14.15 -11.76
C PRO A 82 -1.46 14.53 -12.75
N TYR A 83 -1.24 14.36 -14.05
CA TYR A 83 -2.09 14.82 -15.13
C TYR A 83 -2.83 13.64 -15.78
N ARG A 84 -4.15 13.60 -15.59
CA ARG A 84 -5.17 12.97 -16.45
C ARG A 84 -5.45 11.45 -16.38
N LEU A 85 -4.66 10.59 -15.76
CA LEU A 85 -4.98 9.15 -15.75
C LEU A 85 -5.59 8.64 -14.43
N PRO A 86 -6.74 7.93 -14.44
CA PRO A 86 -7.34 7.34 -13.23
C PRO A 86 -6.44 6.29 -12.56
N ASN A 87 -5.54 5.69 -13.34
CA ASN A 87 -4.65 4.62 -12.87
C ASN A 87 -3.63 5.13 -11.83
N CYS A 88 -3.12 6.36 -11.95
CA CYS A 88 -2.18 6.92 -10.98
C CYS A 88 -2.81 7.04 -9.60
N SER A 89 -4.05 7.54 -9.51
CA SER A 89 -4.77 7.64 -8.23
C SER A 89 -5.08 6.27 -7.62
N ALA A 90 -5.40 5.27 -8.45
CA ALA A 90 -5.64 3.91 -7.99
C ALA A 90 -4.37 3.29 -7.37
N ASP A 91 -3.24 3.39 -8.06
CA ASP A 91 -1.96 2.86 -7.58
C ASP A 91 -1.50 3.56 -6.27
N LEU A 92 -1.67 4.88 -6.16
CA LEU A 92 -1.41 5.61 -4.91
C LEU A 92 -2.35 5.19 -3.77
N GLY A 93 -3.61 4.88 -4.10
CA GLY A 93 -4.57 4.31 -3.14
C GLY A 93 -4.12 2.96 -2.60
N VAL A 94 -3.62 2.07 -3.47
CA VAL A 94 -3.06 0.78 -3.08
C VAL A 94 -1.85 0.94 -2.14
N ILE A 95 -0.93 1.85 -2.46
CA ILE A 95 0.21 2.16 -1.58
C ILE A 95 -0.28 2.63 -0.20
N ASN A 96 -1.31 3.49 -0.17
CA ASN A 96 -1.87 4.01 1.07
C ASN A 96 -2.49 2.93 1.95
N GLU A 97 -3.30 2.05 1.37
CA GLU A 97 -3.90 0.95 2.13
C GLU A 97 -2.85 -0.04 2.62
N GLY A 98 -1.78 -0.30 1.86
CA GLY A 98 -0.67 -1.15 2.30
C GLY A 98 0.06 -0.57 3.51
N LEU A 99 0.38 0.73 3.46
CA LEU A 99 1.01 1.42 4.59
C LEU A 99 0.08 1.57 5.80
N LYS A 100 -1.23 1.77 5.58
CA LYS A 100 -2.25 1.80 6.64
C LYS A 100 -2.38 0.45 7.33
N MET A 101 -2.36 -0.64 6.55
CA MET A 101 -2.34 -1.99 7.09
C MET A 101 -1.08 -2.26 7.92
N LEU A 102 0.09 -1.79 7.46
CA LEU A 102 1.33 -1.87 8.25
C LEU A 102 1.19 -1.11 9.58
N GLU A 103 0.65 0.12 9.56
CA GLU A 103 0.38 0.93 10.76
C GLU A 103 -0.59 0.25 11.71
N GLN A 104 -1.68 -0.34 11.19
CA GLN A 104 -2.66 -1.08 11.99
C GLN A 104 -2.06 -2.32 12.67
N ARG A 105 -1.14 -3.02 11.99
CA ARG A 105 -0.54 -4.28 12.49
C ARG A 105 0.62 -4.05 13.46
N TYR A 106 1.43 -3.03 13.23
CA TYR A 106 2.71 -2.84 13.93
C TYR A 106 2.90 -1.47 14.57
N GLY A 107 1.90 -0.59 14.46
CA GLY A 107 1.91 0.74 15.06
C GLY A 107 2.50 1.82 14.15
N ARG A 108 2.19 3.07 14.50
CA ARG A 108 2.59 4.28 13.75
C ARG A 108 4.09 4.46 13.65
N GLU A 109 4.85 4.12 14.69
CA GLU A 109 6.31 4.27 14.69
C GLU A 109 6.99 3.38 13.66
N VAL A 110 6.48 2.16 13.48
CA VAL A 110 6.96 1.23 12.44
C VAL A 110 6.60 1.77 11.07
N ALA A 111 5.35 2.20 10.86
CA ALA A 111 4.93 2.77 9.59
C ALA A 111 5.69 4.05 9.21
N ALA A 112 6.11 4.86 10.20
CA ALA A 112 6.91 6.06 10.00
C ALA A 112 8.35 5.79 9.51
N ARG A 113 8.80 4.53 9.53
CA ARG A 113 10.07 4.11 8.90
C ARG A 113 10.00 4.03 7.38
N VAL A 114 8.79 4.07 6.81
CA VAL A 114 8.55 3.96 5.38
C VAL A 114 8.07 5.31 4.83
N THR A 115 8.76 5.81 3.81
CA THR A 115 8.44 7.08 3.13
C THR A 115 7.99 6.80 1.71
N PRO A 116 6.71 7.01 1.36
CA PRO A 116 6.30 6.96 -0.02
C PRO A 116 6.80 8.20 -0.76
N VAL A 117 7.47 7.97 -1.89
CA VAL A 117 8.08 8.98 -2.73
C VAL A 117 7.37 8.98 -4.08
N PHE A 118 6.80 10.12 -4.45
CA PHE A 118 6.13 10.31 -5.72
C PHE A 118 7.00 11.16 -6.65
N ILE A 119 7.53 10.57 -7.71
CA ILE A 119 8.34 11.26 -8.71
C ILE A 119 7.45 11.63 -9.89
N TYR A 120 7.45 12.92 -10.24
CA TYR A 120 6.65 13.43 -11.34
C TYR A 120 7.43 14.39 -12.25
N PRO A 121 7.09 14.41 -13.54
CA PRO A 121 7.69 15.35 -14.48
C PRO A 121 7.29 16.79 -14.15
N PRO A 122 8.10 17.79 -14.57
CA PRO A 122 7.74 19.18 -14.39
C PRO A 122 6.41 19.49 -15.08
N HIS A 123 5.61 20.38 -14.48
CA HIS A 123 4.38 20.89 -15.08
C HIS A 123 4.73 21.74 -16.30
N ASP A 124 4.08 21.47 -17.44
CA ASP A 124 4.15 22.34 -18.61
C ASP A 124 2.79 23.07 -18.78
N PRO A 125 2.66 24.32 -18.29
CA PRO A 125 1.40 25.06 -18.37
C PRO A 125 0.92 25.32 -19.80
N ALA A 126 1.82 25.32 -20.78
CA ALA A 126 1.47 25.55 -22.18
C ALA A 126 0.81 24.33 -22.82
N ARG A 127 1.03 23.14 -22.25
CA ARG A 127 0.58 21.85 -22.81
C ARG A 127 -0.31 21.04 -21.88
N GLN A 128 -0.31 21.34 -20.59
CA GLN A 128 -1.05 20.64 -19.56
C GLN A 128 -1.94 21.64 -18.82
N PRO A 129 -3.27 21.41 -18.76
CA PRO A 129 -4.11 22.17 -17.84
C PRO A 129 -3.71 21.84 -16.38
N PRO A 130 -3.89 22.79 -15.44
CA PRO A 130 -3.57 22.55 -14.04
C PRO A 130 -4.33 21.31 -13.53
N ALA A 131 -3.60 20.28 -13.10
CA ALA A 131 -4.22 19.09 -12.52
C ALA A 131 -4.57 19.30 -11.06
N SER A 132 -5.85 19.14 -10.73
CA SER A 132 -6.42 19.31 -9.38
C SER A 132 -6.32 18.06 -8.51
N ASN A 133 -6.06 16.88 -9.06
CA ASN A 133 -6.47 15.63 -8.40
C ASN A 133 -5.36 14.97 -7.56
N LEU A 134 -4.09 15.15 -7.93
CA LEU A 134 -2.98 14.46 -7.25
C LEU A 134 -2.39 15.25 -6.08
N SER A 135 -2.60 16.57 -6.07
CA SER A 135 -2.24 17.43 -4.93
C SER A 135 -2.93 16.95 -3.65
N GLY A 136 -4.12 16.36 -3.73
CA GLY A 136 -4.80 15.76 -2.58
C GLY A 136 -4.02 14.62 -1.93
N TYR A 137 -3.25 13.82 -2.67
CA TYR A 137 -2.46 12.74 -2.06
C TYR A 137 -1.12 13.24 -1.50
N ILE A 138 -0.48 14.17 -2.21
CA ILE A 138 0.87 14.65 -1.87
C ILE A 138 0.80 15.77 -0.81
N ASN A 139 -0.18 16.66 -0.94
CA ASN A 139 -0.32 17.87 -0.13
C ASN A 139 -1.49 17.77 0.87
N ALA A 140 -2.16 16.62 1.01
CA ALA A 140 -3.13 16.45 2.10
C ALA A 140 -2.44 16.68 3.45
N PRO A 141 -3.10 17.37 4.39
CA PRO A 141 -2.66 17.42 5.78
C PRO A 141 -2.45 16.01 6.34
N GLY A 142 -1.29 15.76 6.93
CA GLY A 142 -0.92 14.43 7.44
C GLY A 142 -0.43 13.44 6.38
N SER A 143 -0.32 13.85 5.11
CA SER A 143 0.32 13.03 4.09
C SER A 143 1.79 12.81 4.41
N ARG A 144 2.21 11.54 4.33
CA ARG A 144 3.61 11.10 4.43
C ARG A 144 4.32 11.08 3.08
N TYR A 145 3.65 11.49 2.00
CA TYR A 145 4.27 11.52 0.68
C TYR A 145 5.32 12.60 0.56
N VAL A 146 6.43 12.22 -0.08
CA VAL A 146 7.43 13.16 -0.58
C VAL A 146 7.27 13.25 -2.09
N GLY A 147 6.69 14.36 -2.55
CA GLY A 147 6.66 14.70 -3.98
C GLY A 147 8.02 15.23 -4.43
N LEU A 148 8.57 14.63 -5.48
CA LEU A 148 9.83 15.04 -6.09
C LEU A 148 9.66 15.33 -7.58
N THR A 149 10.27 16.43 -8.01
CA THR A 149 10.30 16.85 -9.42
C THR A 149 11.60 17.60 -9.73
N GLY A 150 11.82 17.91 -11.01
CA GLY A 150 13.01 18.61 -11.48
C GLY A 150 12.85 18.99 -12.95
N THR A 151 13.96 19.29 -13.62
CA THR A 151 13.97 19.41 -15.08
C THR A 151 13.57 18.08 -15.73
N ARG A 152 13.13 18.12 -16.99
CA ARG A 152 12.76 16.92 -17.74
C ARG A 152 13.93 15.94 -17.77
N GLU A 153 15.13 16.44 -18.01
CA GLU A 153 16.37 15.67 -18.11
C GLU A 153 16.68 14.97 -16.78
N GLN A 154 16.57 15.68 -15.66
CA GLN A 154 16.79 15.10 -14.32
C GLN A 154 15.78 13.99 -14.01
N VAL A 155 14.49 14.22 -14.28
CA VAL A 155 13.44 13.21 -14.02
C VAL A 155 13.63 11.98 -14.90
N MET A 156 13.94 12.18 -16.18
CA MET A 156 14.19 11.06 -17.11
C MET A 156 15.44 10.27 -16.73
N GLU A 157 16.52 10.94 -16.31
CA GLU A 157 17.74 10.26 -15.88
C GLU A 157 17.50 9.38 -14.64
N VAL A 158 16.78 9.90 -13.65
CA VAL A 158 16.36 9.11 -12.48
C VAL A 158 15.47 7.96 -12.92
N ALA A 159 14.50 8.19 -13.80
CA ALA A 159 13.62 7.13 -14.30
C ALA A 159 14.42 5.99 -14.99
N ARG A 160 15.49 6.30 -15.74
CA ARG A 160 16.36 5.26 -16.35
C ARG A 160 17.02 4.36 -15.30
N HIS A 161 17.52 4.92 -14.20
CA HIS A 161 18.10 4.12 -13.11
C HIS A 161 17.09 3.16 -12.50
N TYR A 162 15.83 3.57 -12.45
CA TYR A 162 14.72 2.72 -12.00
C TYR A 162 14.12 1.85 -13.10
N ARG A 163 14.63 1.92 -14.34
CA ARG A 163 14.01 1.32 -15.53
C ARG A 163 12.53 1.72 -15.73
N ALA A 164 12.12 2.82 -15.11
CA ALA A 164 10.82 3.43 -15.31
C ALA A 164 10.82 4.23 -16.61
N ARG A 165 9.66 4.31 -17.25
CA ARG A 165 9.46 5.08 -18.47
C ARG A 165 8.24 5.97 -18.30
N TYR A 166 8.37 7.20 -18.79
CA TYR A 166 7.22 8.00 -19.15
C TYR A 166 7.05 7.91 -20.66
N MET A 167 5.83 7.66 -21.10
CA MET A 167 5.47 7.53 -22.50
C MET A 167 4.59 8.71 -22.89
N ASP A 168 4.77 9.20 -24.11
CA ASP A 168 3.85 10.17 -24.68
C ASP A 168 2.47 9.52 -24.85
N GLY A 169 1.40 10.29 -24.62
CA GLY A 169 0.03 9.80 -24.85
C GLY A 169 -0.37 9.88 -26.32
N ASP A 170 -1.35 9.06 -26.72
CA ASP A 170 -1.97 9.21 -28.03
C ASP A 170 -2.52 10.64 -28.19
N GLY A 171 -2.09 11.33 -29.26
CA GLY A 171 -2.46 12.74 -29.51
C GLY A 171 -1.67 13.79 -28.74
N ALA A 172 -0.64 13.41 -27.96
CA ALA A 172 0.28 14.37 -27.34
C ALA A 172 1.19 15.00 -28.42
N GLN A 173 0.94 16.26 -28.78
CA GLN A 173 1.91 17.02 -29.56
C GLN A 173 3.18 17.25 -28.72
N GLY A 174 4.25 16.55 -29.06
CA GLY A 174 5.64 16.99 -28.82
C GLY A 174 6.09 17.17 -27.37
N GLY A 175 5.66 16.33 -26.41
CA GLY A 175 6.35 16.23 -25.10
C GLY A 175 5.49 16.06 -23.84
N THR A 176 4.18 15.85 -23.96
CA THR A 176 3.31 15.59 -22.81
C THR A 176 3.36 14.11 -22.42
N PHE A 177 3.78 13.82 -21.19
CA PHE A 177 3.77 12.46 -20.64
C PHE A 177 2.33 11.99 -20.40
N GLY A 178 1.81 11.18 -21.33
CA GLY A 178 0.44 10.69 -21.31
C GLY A 178 0.29 9.34 -20.61
N ASN A 179 1.37 8.58 -20.42
CA ASN A 179 1.37 7.31 -19.69
C ASN A 179 2.71 7.11 -18.95
N HIS A 180 2.76 6.20 -17.98
CA HIS A 180 3.95 5.90 -17.18
C HIS A 180 4.03 4.43 -16.77
N THR A 181 5.24 3.95 -16.48
CA THR A 181 5.44 2.65 -15.84
C THR A 181 4.73 2.63 -14.50
N ARG A 182 3.74 1.75 -14.34
CA ARG A 182 2.95 1.60 -13.12
C ARG A 182 3.63 0.71 -12.09
N PHE A 183 4.92 0.92 -11.83
CA PHE A 183 5.66 0.12 -10.85
C PHE A 183 5.92 0.93 -9.58
N THR A 184 5.72 0.30 -8.43
CA THR A 184 6.19 0.80 -7.14
C THR A 184 7.45 0.02 -6.73
N TYR A 185 8.52 0.73 -6.39
CA TYR A 185 9.80 0.14 -6.00
C TYR A 185 9.96 0.26 -4.48
N LEU A 186 10.23 -0.84 -3.79
CA LEU A 186 10.61 -0.85 -2.39
C LEU A 186 12.13 -0.74 -2.28
N MET A 187 12.60 0.40 -1.81
CA MET A 187 14.03 0.66 -1.60
C MET A 187 14.37 0.51 -0.13
N ALA A 188 15.46 -0.20 0.15
CA ALA A 188 16.07 -0.31 1.46
C ALA A 188 16.72 1.03 1.91
N PRO A 189 16.99 1.20 3.21
CA PRO A 189 17.75 2.33 3.76
C PRO A 189 19.12 2.58 3.11
N ASP A 190 19.75 1.53 2.58
CA ASP A 190 21.05 1.57 1.89
C ASP A 190 20.93 1.80 0.38
N GLY A 191 19.71 2.02 -0.13
CA GLY A 191 19.44 2.29 -1.54
C GLY A 191 19.27 1.04 -2.42
N LYS A 192 19.36 -0.18 -1.86
CA LYS A 192 19.08 -1.40 -2.63
C LYS A 192 17.61 -1.57 -2.92
N ASN A 193 17.25 -1.97 -4.13
CA ASN A 193 15.89 -2.37 -4.45
C ASN A 193 15.59 -3.77 -3.88
N LEU A 194 14.53 -3.85 -3.07
CA LEU A 194 14.10 -5.06 -2.38
C LEU A 194 12.91 -5.73 -3.06
N ALA A 195 12.05 -4.96 -3.74
CA ALA A 195 10.88 -5.48 -4.43
C ALA A 195 10.35 -4.48 -5.46
N ILE A 196 9.77 -5.01 -6.54
CA ILE A 196 9.00 -4.23 -7.51
C ILE A 196 7.56 -4.74 -7.47
N PHE A 197 6.62 -3.82 -7.28
CA PHE A 197 5.18 -4.10 -7.32
C PHE A 197 4.62 -3.57 -8.64
N PRO A 198 4.15 -4.44 -9.54
CA PRO A 198 3.40 -4.03 -10.71
C PRO A 198 2.13 -3.25 -10.34
N GLY A 199 1.60 -2.52 -11.31
CA GLY A 199 0.29 -1.88 -11.18
C GLY A 199 -0.75 -2.93 -10.83
N ASP A 200 -1.77 -2.53 -10.07
CA ASP A 200 -2.84 -3.43 -9.62
C ASP A 200 -2.39 -4.52 -8.61
N THR A 201 -1.15 -4.46 -8.09
CA THR A 201 -0.72 -5.32 -6.97
C THR A 201 -1.64 -5.13 -5.76
N PRO A 202 -2.22 -6.19 -5.18
CA PRO A 202 -3.00 -6.06 -3.96
C PRO A 202 -2.20 -5.45 -2.80
N TYR A 203 -2.79 -4.47 -2.11
CA TYR A 203 -2.12 -3.70 -1.05
C TYR A 203 -1.54 -4.57 0.09
N ILE A 204 -2.13 -5.75 0.33
CA ILE A 204 -1.65 -6.76 1.28
C ILE A 204 -0.20 -7.17 0.99
N PHE A 205 0.18 -7.31 -0.28
CA PHE A 205 1.55 -7.71 -0.64
C PHE A 205 2.56 -6.59 -0.35
N ILE A 206 2.16 -5.33 -0.52
CA ILE A 206 2.99 -4.19 -0.11
C ILE A 206 3.20 -4.24 1.42
N ALA A 207 2.12 -4.40 2.18
CA ALA A 207 2.19 -4.48 3.64
C ALA A 207 3.08 -5.64 4.13
N ASP A 208 2.92 -6.82 3.54
CA ASP A 208 3.66 -8.02 3.93
C ASP A 208 5.15 -7.91 3.58
N GLN A 209 5.50 -7.34 2.42
CA GLN A 209 6.90 -7.12 2.05
C GLN A 209 7.58 -6.03 2.90
N LEU A 210 6.85 -4.98 3.27
CA LEU A 210 7.35 -4.00 4.25
C LEU A 210 7.59 -4.68 5.60
N ALA A 211 6.62 -5.45 6.10
CA ALA A 211 6.74 -6.15 7.37
C ALA A 211 7.92 -7.13 7.39
N LEU A 212 8.10 -7.89 6.30
CA LEU A 212 9.22 -8.83 6.15
C LEU A 212 10.57 -8.12 6.27
N ASN A 213 10.77 -7.03 5.52
CA ASN A 213 12.07 -6.35 5.50
C ASN A 213 12.32 -5.54 6.79
N LEU A 214 11.29 -4.90 7.35
CA LEU A 214 11.38 -4.23 8.66
C LEU A 214 11.65 -5.24 9.79
N THR A 215 11.17 -6.48 9.69
CA THR A 215 11.50 -7.56 10.64
C THR A 215 12.95 -8.01 10.48
N ARG A 216 13.43 -8.18 9.24
CA ARG A 216 14.85 -8.52 8.97
C ARG A 216 15.82 -7.51 9.55
N ASP A 217 15.46 -6.23 9.53
CA ASP A 217 16.26 -5.14 10.12
C ASP A 217 16.01 -4.94 11.63
N GLY A 218 15.20 -5.79 12.27
CA GLY A 218 14.93 -5.74 13.70
C GLY A 218 14.05 -4.58 14.16
N ILE A 219 13.44 -3.83 13.22
CA ILE A 219 12.50 -2.75 13.51
C ILE A 219 11.18 -3.32 14.05
N ILE A 220 10.66 -4.35 13.37
CA ILE A 220 9.54 -5.14 13.89
C ILE A 220 10.14 -6.28 14.70
N ARG A 221 9.82 -6.31 16.00
CA ARG A 221 10.18 -7.45 16.84
C ARG A 221 9.15 -8.55 16.65
N PRO A 222 9.57 -9.82 16.49
CA PRO A 222 8.65 -10.94 16.58
C PRO A 222 7.88 -10.85 17.90
N GLN A 223 6.55 -10.92 17.86
CA GLN A 223 5.74 -11.03 19.06
C GLN A 223 6.17 -12.32 19.78
N ALA A 224 6.76 -12.20 20.97
CA ALA A 224 7.01 -13.35 21.83
C ALA A 224 5.66 -13.84 22.38
N GLY A 225 5.00 -14.75 21.67
CA GLY A 225 3.69 -15.23 22.12
C GLY A 225 2.83 -15.86 21.05
N ASN A 226 3.29 -16.98 20.49
CA ASN A 226 2.45 -18.13 20.17
C ASN A 226 3.37 -19.22 19.61
N THR A 227 3.99 -19.96 20.51
CA THR A 227 4.42 -21.33 20.22
C THR A 227 3.22 -22.21 20.58
N PRO A 228 2.42 -22.69 19.61
CA PRO A 228 1.49 -23.77 19.91
C PRO A 228 2.36 -25.00 20.19
N GLY A 229 2.44 -25.43 21.45
CA GLY A 229 3.17 -26.65 21.82
C GLY A 229 4.23 -26.53 22.91
N ALA A 230 4.14 -25.55 23.82
CA ALA A 230 4.79 -25.68 25.13
C ALA A 230 3.78 -26.31 26.11
N GLU A 231 3.47 -27.59 25.92
CA GLU A 231 2.84 -28.41 26.95
C GLU A 231 3.80 -28.56 28.13
N ARG A 232 3.30 -28.26 29.33
CA ARG A 232 3.76 -28.82 30.60
C ARG A 232 2.61 -29.58 31.21
#